data_AF-A0A091Q9I5-F1
#
_entry.id   AF-A0A091Q9I5-F1
#
_cell.length_a   1.000
_cell.length_b   1.000
_cell.length_c   1.000
_cell.angle_alpha   90.00
_cell.angle_beta   90.00
_cell.angle_gamma   90.00
#
_symmetry.space_group_name_H-M   'P 1'
#
loop_
_entity.id
_entity.type
_entity.pdbx_description
1 polymer ?
#
loop_
_entity_poly.entity_id
_entity_poly.type
_entity_poly.pdbx_seq_one_letter_code
_entity_poly.pdbx_strand_id
1 'polypeptide(L)'
;EEIKKEEIEERGQWSNKMEFVLSVAGEIIGLGNVWRFPYLCYKNGGGAFLIPYLIFLFTCGIPLFFLETALGQYTSQGGVTAWRKICPIFEGIGYASQVIGYYLNIYYIIILSWALFYLFSSFNAVLPWASCNNPWNSDLCVDILNSSSMDNRTLPANATSPMIEFWEKRVLGLTDGIHKLGTVRWELALCLLLAWIICYFCIWKGVKSTGKVVYFTATFPYAMLIILLVRGVTLPSAAEGIIFYLKPDISRLVDPQVWMDAGTQILFSYAICQGCLTALGSYNKYTNNCYRDCIMLCFLNSATSFIAGFAIFSVLGFMAREQGVPIAEVAESGPGLAFIAYPTAVTMMPVSQLWSCLFFLMLIFLGLDSQFVCVESVVTSLIDMFPRVFRKKGRRELLILAIAVICYLLGLLLVTEGGMYIFQLFDYYAASGMCLLFLAIFEVVCIGWVYGANRFYDNIEDMIGFRPWPLIKICWLVFTPGLCLAVFLFSLIKYTPLKYNNSYVYPPWGYVVGWLMALSSMVCIPLYAIFIVLKTKGPLKQ
;
A
#
# COMPACT_ATOMS: atom_id res chain seq x y z
N GLU A 1 48.31 -10.91 -21.27
CA GLU A 1 47.29 -10.52 -20.27
C GLU A 1 45.98 -11.22 -20.62
N GLU A 2 45.60 -12.22 -19.83
CA GLU A 2 44.23 -12.73 -19.87
C GLU A 2 43.30 -11.63 -19.36
N ILE A 3 42.48 -11.08 -20.25
CA ILE A 3 41.34 -10.25 -19.84
C ILE A 3 40.45 -11.18 -19.01
N LYS A 4 40.51 -11.06 -17.68
CA LYS A 4 39.52 -11.66 -16.77
C LYS A 4 38.15 -11.26 -17.29
N LYS A 5 37.44 -12.17 -17.95
CA LYS A 5 36.01 -12.01 -18.20
C LYS A 5 35.38 -11.88 -16.82
N GLU A 6 34.98 -10.67 -16.45
CA GLU A 6 34.26 -10.43 -15.20
C GLU A 6 33.01 -11.33 -15.22
N GLU A 7 32.96 -12.30 -14.32
CA GLU A 7 31.86 -13.25 -14.22
C GLU A 7 30.58 -12.50 -13.85
N ILE A 8 29.54 -12.72 -14.65
CA ILE A 8 28.19 -12.20 -14.39
C ILE A 8 27.59 -13.06 -13.28
N GLU A 9 27.25 -12.45 -12.15
CA GLU A 9 26.61 -13.17 -11.05
C GLU A 9 25.24 -13.73 -11.48
N GLU A 10 24.96 -14.98 -11.08
CA GLU A 10 23.64 -15.57 -11.28
C GLU A 10 22.59 -14.82 -10.45
N ARG A 11 21.40 -14.68 -11.01
CA ARG A 11 20.27 -13.89 -10.46
C ARG A 11 19.81 -14.35 -9.07
N GLY A 12 20.13 -15.59 -8.68
CA GLY A 12 19.64 -16.21 -7.45
C GLY A 12 18.19 -16.67 -7.54
N GLN A 13 17.77 -17.45 -6.54
CA GLN A 13 16.41 -17.96 -6.35
C GLN A 13 16.09 -17.90 -4.85
N TRP A 14 14.80 -18.01 -4.51
CA TRP A 14 14.37 -18.22 -3.12
C TRP A 14 15.04 -19.48 -2.54
N SER A 15 15.52 -19.39 -1.29
CA SER A 15 16.20 -20.54 -0.67
C SER A 15 15.21 -21.68 -0.40
N ASN A 16 13.98 -21.33 -0.06
CA ASN A 16 12.89 -22.27 0.15
C ASN A 16 11.53 -21.64 -0.19
N LYS A 17 10.49 -22.47 -0.16
CA LYS A 17 9.13 -22.07 -0.52
C LYS A 17 8.51 -21.06 0.45
N MET A 18 8.81 -21.19 1.74
CA MET A 18 8.26 -20.36 2.80
C MET A 18 8.78 -18.92 2.70
N GLU A 19 10.06 -18.73 2.30
CA GLU A 19 10.63 -17.40 2.06
C GLU A 19 9.84 -16.63 0.99
N PHE A 20 9.44 -17.29 -0.11
CA PHE A 20 8.57 -16.68 -1.12
C PHE A 20 7.19 -16.37 -0.55
N VAL A 21 6.52 -17.35 0.09
CA VAL A 21 5.14 -17.17 0.60
C VAL A 21 5.08 -16.05 1.64
N LEU A 22 6.02 -15.99 2.57
CA LEU A 22 6.08 -14.93 3.59
C LEU A 22 6.46 -13.58 2.99
N SER A 23 7.35 -13.53 1.99
CA SER A 23 7.67 -12.26 1.32
C SER A 23 6.48 -11.70 0.56
N VAL A 24 5.71 -12.54 -0.12
CA VAL A 24 4.48 -12.12 -0.79
C VAL A 24 3.38 -11.77 0.23
N ALA A 25 3.27 -12.52 1.33
CA ALA A 25 2.33 -12.20 2.40
C ALA A 25 2.66 -10.84 3.05
N GLY A 26 3.92 -10.55 3.33
CA GLY A 26 4.35 -9.27 3.88
C GLY A 26 4.12 -8.09 2.93
N GLU A 27 4.22 -8.30 1.61
CA GLU A 27 3.88 -7.27 0.61
C GLU A 27 2.38 -6.95 0.62
N ILE A 28 1.54 -7.96 0.51
CA ILE A 28 0.09 -7.77 0.31
C ILE A 28 -0.63 -7.43 1.63
N ILE A 29 -0.04 -7.78 2.76
CA ILE A 29 -0.59 -7.53 4.10
C ILE A 29 0.16 -6.36 4.71
N GLY A 30 -0.27 -5.18 4.29
CA GLY A 30 0.29 -3.92 4.73
C GLY A 30 -0.68 -3.13 5.61
N LEU A 31 -0.37 -1.85 5.73
CA LEU A 31 -1.17 -0.90 6.50
C LEU A 31 -2.61 -0.80 5.97
N GLY A 32 -2.80 -0.93 4.65
CA GLY A 32 -4.10 -0.89 3.98
C GLY A 32 -5.12 -1.91 4.54
N ASN A 33 -4.66 -3.07 4.98
CA ASN A 33 -5.51 -4.10 5.58
C ASN A 33 -6.04 -3.68 6.95
N VAL A 34 -5.24 -2.95 7.72
CA VAL A 34 -5.56 -2.55 9.09
C VAL A 34 -6.40 -1.28 9.13
N TRP A 35 -6.05 -0.25 8.34
CA TRP A 35 -6.70 1.07 8.48
C TRP A 35 -7.63 1.47 7.34
N ARG A 36 -7.52 0.85 6.16
CA ARG A 36 -8.23 1.32 4.95
C ARG A 36 -9.42 0.43 4.69
N PHE A 37 -9.21 -0.89 4.67
CA PHE A 37 -10.30 -1.84 4.48
C PHE A 37 -11.42 -1.67 5.52
N PRO A 38 -11.15 -1.60 6.84
CA PRO A 38 -12.22 -1.47 7.82
C PRO A 38 -12.99 -0.16 7.66
N TYR A 39 -12.28 0.94 7.39
CA TYR A 39 -12.88 2.24 7.12
C TYR A 39 -13.78 2.20 5.87
N LEU A 40 -13.29 1.64 4.76
CA LEU A 40 -14.07 1.52 3.52
C LEU A 40 -15.29 0.62 3.70
N CYS A 41 -15.17 -0.46 4.47
CA CYS A 41 -16.27 -1.36 4.77
C CYS A 41 -17.43 -0.59 5.43
N TYR A 42 -17.16 0.11 6.53
CA TYR A 42 -18.22 0.86 7.22
C TYR A 42 -18.79 1.99 6.34
N LYS A 43 -17.93 2.80 5.72
CA LYS A 43 -18.31 3.96 4.88
C LYS A 43 -19.24 3.54 3.73
N ASN A 44 -19.01 2.36 3.17
CA ASN A 44 -19.70 1.87 1.97
C ASN A 44 -20.82 0.86 2.27
N GLY A 45 -21.45 0.99 3.43
CA GLY A 45 -22.65 0.22 3.79
C GLY A 45 -22.38 -1.02 4.63
N GLY A 46 -21.29 -1.01 5.40
CA GLY A 46 -20.91 -2.08 6.31
C GLY A 46 -20.79 -3.42 5.59
N GLY A 47 -21.51 -4.43 6.08
CA GLY A 47 -21.50 -5.77 5.51
C GLY A 47 -21.94 -5.84 4.03
N ALA A 48 -22.71 -4.86 3.53
CA ALA A 48 -23.09 -4.81 2.12
C ALA A 48 -21.88 -4.58 1.21
N PHE A 49 -20.84 -3.86 1.67
CA PHE A 49 -19.60 -3.63 0.93
C PHE A 49 -18.85 -4.92 0.57
N LEU A 50 -19.06 -6.00 1.33
CA LEU A 50 -18.45 -7.30 1.05
C LEU A 50 -18.91 -7.87 -0.29
N ILE A 51 -20.09 -7.51 -0.79
CA ILE A 51 -20.60 -7.98 -2.09
C ILE A 51 -19.71 -7.48 -3.25
N PRO A 52 -19.55 -6.16 -3.48
CA PRO A 52 -18.65 -5.66 -4.53
C PRO A 52 -17.20 -6.07 -4.26
N TYR A 53 -16.75 -6.09 -3.00
CA TYR A 53 -15.40 -6.54 -2.65
C TYR A 53 -15.13 -8.00 -3.10
N LEU A 54 -16.04 -8.92 -2.81
CA LEU A 54 -15.91 -10.33 -3.22
C LEU A 54 -16.04 -10.50 -4.74
N ILE A 55 -16.87 -9.72 -5.41
CA ILE A 55 -16.93 -9.70 -6.88
C ILE A 55 -15.56 -9.32 -7.45
N PHE A 56 -14.97 -8.21 -7.00
CA PHE A 56 -13.64 -7.79 -7.45
C PHE A 56 -12.55 -8.80 -7.07
N LEU A 57 -12.63 -9.42 -5.89
CA LEU A 57 -11.71 -10.47 -5.48
C LEU A 57 -11.63 -11.62 -6.49
N PHE A 58 -12.79 -12.18 -6.87
CA PHE A 58 -12.83 -13.35 -7.76
C PHE A 58 -12.66 -13.01 -9.23
N THR A 59 -13.12 -11.82 -9.66
CA THR A 59 -13.12 -11.44 -11.08
C THR A 59 -11.90 -10.63 -11.51
N CYS A 60 -11.22 -9.93 -10.59
CA CYS A 60 -10.10 -9.05 -10.90
C CYS A 60 -8.87 -9.40 -10.05
N GLY A 61 -9.00 -9.44 -8.72
CA GLY A 61 -7.90 -9.66 -7.78
C GLY A 61 -7.14 -10.96 -8.02
N ILE A 62 -7.78 -12.11 -7.81
CA ILE A 62 -7.14 -13.43 -8.00
C ILE A 62 -6.61 -13.61 -9.43
N PRO A 63 -7.37 -13.30 -10.50
CA PRO A 63 -6.88 -13.43 -11.87
C PRO A 63 -5.65 -12.58 -12.18
N LEU A 64 -5.61 -11.30 -11.80
CA LEU A 64 -4.46 -10.42 -12.05
C LEU A 64 -3.25 -10.81 -11.20
N PHE A 65 -3.48 -11.11 -9.93
CA PHE A 65 -2.44 -11.58 -9.01
C PHE A 65 -1.71 -12.81 -9.55
N PHE A 66 -2.50 -13.78 -10.05
CA PHE A 66 -1.97 -14.98 -10.65
C PHE A 66 -1.27 -14.69 -11.99
N LEU A 67 -1.82 -13.79 -12.81
CA LEU A 67 -1.22 -13.39 -14.09
C LEU A 67 0.20 -12.84 -13.88
N GLU A 68 0.38 -11.87 -12.98
CA GLU A 68 1.69 -11.27 -12.74
C GLU A 68 2.69 -12.25 -12.13
N THR A 69 2.24 -13.04 -11.16
CA THR A 69 3.11 -14.04 -10.50
C THR A 69 3.56 -15.11 -11.51
N ALA A 70 2.65 -15.60 -12.36
CA ALA A 70 2.95 -16.56 -13.40
C ALA A 70 3.84 -15.96 -14.50
N LEU A 71 3.60 -14.71 -14.91
CA LEU A 71 4.42 -13.98 -15.86
C LEU A 71 5.87 -13.86 -15.37
N GLY A 72 6.05 -13.45 -14.11
CA GLY A 72 7.36 -13.39 -13.47
C GLY A 72 8.06 -14.73 -13.45
N GLN A 73 7.37 -15.77 -12.95
CA GLN A 73 7.93 -17.13 -12.83
C GLN A 73 8.32 -17.72 -14.20
N TYR A 74 7.45 -17.58 -15.20
CA TYR A 74 7.68 -18.09 -16.55
C TYR A 74 8.87 -17.44 -17.22
N THR A 75 8.96 -16.11 -17.16
CA THR A 75 10.01 -15.36 -17.86
C THR A 75 11.33 -15.32 -17.10
N SER A 76 11.30 -15.58 -15.79
CA SER A 76 12.41 -15.43 -14.85
C SER A 76 13.09 -14.05 -14.97
N GLN A 77 12.27 -13.01 -15.14
CA GLN A 77 12.68 -11.63 -15.38
C GLN A 77 11.81 -10.63 -14.61
N GLY A 78 12.37 -9.45 -14.34
CA GLY A 78 11.67 -8.33 -13.69
C GLY A 78 10.59 -7.72 -14.60
N GLY A 79 9.84 -6.76 -14.05
CA GLY A 79 8.62 -6.22 -14.67
C GLY A 79 8.80 -5.77 -16.13
N VAL A 80 9.82 -4.96 -16.43
CA VAL A 80 10.04 -4.44 -17.79
C VAL A 80 10.44 -5.53 -18.78
N THR A 81 11.41 -6.37 -18.40
CA THR A 81 11.98 -7.36 -19.31
C THR A 81 11.04 -8.56 -19.51
N ALA A 82 10.19 -8.88 -18.53
CA ALA A 82 9.11 -9.85 -18.67
C ALA A 82 8.14 -9.46 -19.80
N TRP A 83 7.65 -8.22 -19.82
CA TRP A 83 6.78 -7.72 -20.90
C TRP A 83 7.51 -7.66 -22.24
N ARG A 84 8.80 -7.28 -22.26
CA ARG A 84 9.63 -7.32 -23.49
C ARG A 84 9.68 -8.72 -24.12
N LYS A 85 9.78 -9.78 -23.31
CA LYS A 85 9.80 -11.17 -23.82
C LYS A 85 8.44 -11.65 -24.32
N ILE A 86 7.36 -11.27 -23.66
CA ILE A 86 6.02 -11.74 -23.96
C ILE A 86 5.41 -10.97 -25.13
N CYS A 87 5.38 -9.65 -25.03
CA CYS A 87 4.80 -8.79 -26.05
C CYS A 87 5.57 -7.45 -26.13
N PRO A 88 6.58 -7.34 -27.01
CA PRO A 88 7.45 -6.17 -27.09
C PRO A 88 6.72 -4.83 -27.26
N ILE A 89 5.59 -4.81 -27.97
CA ILE A 89 4.79 -3.58 -28.17
C ILE A 89 4.16 -3.07 -26.85
N PHE A 90 3.91 -3.97 -25.90
CA PHE A 90 3.36 -3.65 -24.57
C PHE A 90 4.44 -3.59 -23.48
N GLU A 91 5.73 -3.51 -23.82
CA GLU A 91 6.79 -3.30 -22.83
C GLU A 91 6.60 -2.00 -22.02
N GLY A 92 5.86 -1.02 -22.56
CA GLY A 92 5.41 0.17 -21.84
C GLY A 92 4.60 -0.11 -20.56
N ILE A 93 3.94 -1.26 -20.44
CA ILE A 93 3.27 -1.70 -19.21
C ILE A 93 4.31 -1.85 -18.09
N GLY A 94 5.43 -2.52 -18.36
CA GLY A 94 6.49 -2.68 -17.39
C GLY A 94 7.07 -1.34 -16.94
N TYR A 95 7.30 -0.41 -17.87
CA TYR A 95 7.75 0.94 -17.52
C TYR A 95 6.72 1.68 -16.66
N ALA A 96 5.42 1.59 -16.99
CA ALA A 96 4.35 2.18 -16.20
C ALA A 96 4.32 1.66 -14.76
N SER A 97 4.43 0.34 -14.57
CA SER A 97 4.50 -0.28 -13.24
C SER A 97 5.73 0.20 -12.46
N GLN A 98 6.88 0.38 -13.11
CA GLN A 98 8.08 0.89 -12.43
C GLN A 98 7.93 2.36 -12.02
N VAL A 99 7.28 3.21 -12.83
CA VAL A 99 6.98 4.61 -12.44
C VAL A 99 6.11 4.64 -11.19
N ILE A 100 5.08 3.81 -11.12
CA ILE A 100 4.23 3.65 -9.92
C ILE A 100 5.07 3.17 -8.73
N GLY A 101 5.92 2.16 -8.93
CA GLY A 101 6.85 1.65 -7.91
C GLY A 101 7.80 2.73 -7.37
N TYR A 102 8.31 3.62 -8.22
CA TYR A 102 9.12 4.75 -7.76
C TYR A 102 8.32 5.74 -6.90
N TYR A 103 7.09 6.06 -7.30
CA TYR A 103 6.24 6.92 -6.47
C TYR A 103 5.96 6.28 -5.10
N LEU A 104 5.57 5.00 -5.07
CA LEU A 104 5.37 4.23 -3.83
C LEU A 104 6.60 4.29 -2.93
N ASN A 105 7.79 4.05 -3.48
CA ASN A 105 9.03 4.09 -2.73
C ASN A 105 9.31 5.45 -2.06
N ILE A 106 8.87 6.57 -2.68
CA ILE A 106 9.06 7.92 -2.14
C ILE A 106 8.08 8.21 -1.00
N TYR A 107 6.79 7.94 -1.18
CA TYR A 107 5.76 8.39 -0.22
C TYR A 107 5.41 7.36 0.85
N TYR A 108 5.42 6.06 0.53
CA TYR A 108 4.96 5.04 1.48
C TYR A 108 5.88 4.95 2.70
N ILE A 109 7.20 5.10 2.50
CA ILE A 109 8.18 5.07 3.58
C ILE A 109 8.01 6.22 4.59
N ILE A 110 7.35 7.31 4.21
CA ILE A 110 7.04 8.43 5.11
C ILE A 110 6.16 7.96 6.27
N ILE A 111 5.31 6.95 6.05
CA ILE A 111 4.48 6.36 7.10
C ILE A 111 5.35 5.67 8.17
N LEU A 112 6.41 4.96 7.76
CA LEU A 112 7.35 4.35 8.70
C LEU A 112 8.07 5.41 9.52
N SER A 113 8.38 6.57 8.92
CA SER A 113 8.94 7.70 9.65
C SER A 113 8.00 8.19 10.74
N TRP A 114 6.70 8.32 10.45
CA TRP A 114 5.70 8.66 11.47
C TRP A 114 5.60 7.57 12.54
N ALA A 115 5.53 6.29 12.15
CA ALA A 115 5.45 5.19 13.10
C ALA A 115 6.69 5.09 14.02
N LEU A 116 7.89 5.34 13.50
CA LEU A 116 9.13 5.43 14.28
C LEU A 116 9.10 6.61 15.26
N PHE A 117 8.63 7.78 14.83
CA PHE A 117 8.48 8.95 15.69
C PHE A 117 7.54 8.65 16.87
N TYR A 118 6.41 8.01 16.59
CA TYR A 118 5.47 7.60 17.63
C TYR A 118 6.05 6.52 18.54
N LEU A 119 6.73 5.51 18.00
CA LEU A 119 7.41 4.47 18.79
C LEU A 119 8.42 5.08 19.76
N PHE A 120 9.25 6.03 19.31
CA PHE A 120 10.18 6.73 20.21
C PHE A 120 9.45 7.56 21.27
N SER A 121 8.33 8.17 20.90
CA SER A 121 7.48 8.93 21.81
C SER A 121 6.75 8.04 22.84
N SER A 122 6.53 6.75 22.55
CA SER A 122 5.89 5.78 23.45
C SER A 122 6.73 5.40 24.68
N PHE A 123 8.04 5.69 24.67
CA PHE A 123 8.94 5.40 25.81
C PHE A 123 8.88 6.45 26.93
N ASN A 124 8.00 7.45 26.83
CA ASN A 124 7.76 8.41 27.90
C ASN A 124 6.92 7.80 29.03
N ALA A 125 7.15 8.26 30.27
CA ALA A 125 6.39 7.81 31.44
C ALA A 125 4.89 8.10 31.31
N VAL A 126 4.53 9.21 30.66
CA VAL A 126 3.17 9.54 30.24
C VAL A 126 3.20 9.73 28.72
N LEU A 127 2.25 9.14 28.01
CA LEU A 127 2.19 9.27 26.55
C LEU A 127 1.99 10.76 26.18
N PRO A 128 2.79 11.34 25.27
CA PRO A 128 2.74 12.77 24.98
C PRO A 128 1.39 13.28 24.47
N TRP A 129 0.60 12.41 23.84
CA TRP A 129 -0.75 12.72 23.33
C TRP A 129 -1.88 12.44 24.33
N ALA A 130 -1.56 12.08 25.58
CA ALA A 130 -2.56 11.78 26.61
C ALA A 130 -3.10 13.03 27.33
N SER A 131 -2.45 14.20 27.22
CA SER A 131 -2.87 15.41 27.93
C SER A 131 -2.66 16.67 27.09
N CYS A 132 -3.34 17.75 27.47
CA CYS A 132 -3.19 19.08 26.87
C CYS A 132 -2.07 19.93 27.49
N ASN A 133 -1.27 19.37 28.42
CA ASN A 133 -0.25 20.11 29.17
C ASN A 133 1.13 20.06 28.48
N ASN A 134 1.19 20.28 27.17
CA ASN A 134 2.43 20.26 26.40
C ASN A 134 2.69 21.60 25.69
N PRO A 135 3.95 21.91 25.34
CA PRO A 135 4.29 23.20 24.72
C PRO A 135 3.71 23.41 23.31
N TRP A 136 3.22 22.37 22.65
CA TRP A 136 2.56 22.46 21.35
C TRP A 136 1.03 22.61 21.45
N ASN A 137 0.46 22.44 22.64
CA ASN A 137 -0.98 22.53 22.81
C ASN A 137 -1.45 23.99 22.81
N SER A 138 -2.65 24.23 22.27
CA SER A 138 -3.29 25.55 22.37
C SER A 138 -4.32 25.61 23.49
N ASP A 139 -4.76 26.83 23.81
CA ASP A 139 -5.82 27.06 24.79
C ASP A 139 -7.17 26.42 24.41
N LEU A 140 -7.31 25.97 23.16
CA LEU A 140 -8.49 25.25 22.64
C LEU A 140 -8.40 23.72 22.82
N CYS A 141 -7.28 23.22 23.35
CA CYS A 141 -7.12 21.80 23.64
C CYS A 141 -7.98 21.40 24.82
N VAL A 142 -8.83 20.39 24.64
CA VAL A 142 -9.69 19.86 25.71
C VAL A 142 -9.43 18.37 25.90
N ASP A 143 -9.12 18.01 27.15
CA ASP A 143 -9.04 16.62 27.59
C ASP A 143 -10.42 16.13 28.03
N ILE A 144 -11.15 15.53 27.08
CA ILE A 144 -12.53 15.05 27.25
C ILE A 144 -12.63 14.04 28.41
N LEU A 145 -11.59 13.23 28.63
CA LEU A 145 -11.59 12.18 29.67
C LEU A 145 -11.54 12.79 31.08
N ASN A 146 -10.73 13.84 31.28
CA ASN A 146 -10.61 14.53 32.57
C ASN A 146 -11.71 15.59 32.80
N SER A 147 -12.28 16.17 31.73
CA SER A 147 -13.32 17.21 31.82
C SER A 147 -14.69 16.72 32.31
N SER A 148 -14.96 15.41 32.33
CA SER A 148 -16.19 14.85 32.90
C SER A 148 -16.37 15.15 34.41
N SER A 149 -15.30 15.57 35.09
CA SER A 149 -15.28 15.87 36.53
C SER A 149 -15.26 17.38 36.88
N MET A 150 -15.15 18.29 35.91
CA MET A 150 -15.11 19.75 36.15
C MET A 150 -15.91 20.54 35.09
N ASP A 151 -17.04 21.09 35.57
CA ASP A 151 -17.87 22.17 35.03
C ASP A 151 -18.77 21.94 33.79
N ASN A 152 -20.00 22.47 33.91
CA ASN A 152 -20.99 22.82 32.87
C ASN A 152 -20.44 23.84 31.83
N ARG A 153 -19.23 23.65 31.31
CA ARG A 153 -18.71 24.47 30.21
C ARG A 153 -19.21 23.86 28.91
N THR A 154 -20.05 24.60 28.19
CA THR A 154 -20.31 24.31 26.78
C THR A 154 -18.98 24.22 26.05
N LEU A 155 -18.64 23.02 25.56
CA LEU A 155 -17.46 22.80 24.72
C LEU A 155 -17.47 23.85 23.58
N PRO A 156 -16.39 24.62 23.40
CA PRO A 156 -16.26 25.48 22.24
C PRO A 156 -16.48 24.66 20.97
N ALA A 157 -17.23 25.20 19.99
CA ALA A 157 -17.48 24.50 18.73
C ALA A 157 -16.19 24.13 17.96
N ASN A 158 -15.06 24.77 18.30
CA ASN A 158 -13.73 24.55 17.72
C ASN A 158 -12.76 23.85 18.70
N ALA A 159 -13.26 23.16 19.73
CA ALA A 159 -12.40 22.42 20.66
C ALA A 159 -11.68 21.27 19.93
N THR A 160 -10.40 21.08 20.25
CA THR A 160 -9.56 20.01 19.66
C THR A 160 -9.08 19.04 20.74
N SER A 161 -8.91 17.77 20.39
CA SER A 161 -8.37 16.77 21.31
C SER A 161 -6.83 16.88 21.41
N PRO A 162 -6.22 16.46 22.53
CA PRO A 162 -4.76 16.44 22.69
C PRO A 162 -4.06 15.60 21.60
N MET A 163 -4.74 14.56 21.10
CA MET A 163 -4.25 13.71 20.03
C MET A 163 -4.19 14.42 18.68
N ILE A 164 -5.25 15.14 18.30
CA ILE A 164 -5.28 15.91 17.05
C ILE A 164 -4.17 16.96 17.07
N GLU A 165 -4.02 17.69 18.18
CA GLU A 165 -2.95 18.68 18.29
C GLU A 165 -1.56 18.06 18.32
N PHE A 166 -1.37 16.88 18.92
CA PHE A 166 -0.10 16.15 18.83
C PHE A 166 0.24 15.81 17.37
N TRP A 167 -0.71 15.26 16.62
CA TRP A 167 -0.50 14.93 15.21
C TRP A 167 -0.24 16.17 14.35
N GLU A 168 -1.14 17.16 14.39
CA GLU A 168 -1.09 18.31 13.50
C GLU A 168 0.00 19.30 13.89
N LYS A 169 0.18 19.62 15.18
CA LYS A 169 1.11 20.67 15.63
C LYS A 169 2.49 20.13 16.00
N ARG A 170 2.57 18.97 16.67
CA ARG A 170 3.86 18.43 17.16
C ARG A 170 4.57 17.56 16.14
N VAL A 171 3.88 16.56 15.59
CA VAL A 171 4.46 15.60 14.63
C VAL A 171 4.66 16.30 13.29
N LEU A 172 3.57 16.75 12.67
CA LEU A 172 3.59 17.34 11.34
C LEU A 172 4.04 18.81 11.35
N GLY A 173 3.58 19.62 12.31
CA GLY A 173 3.76 21.06 12.27
C GLY A 173 3.01 21.70 11.10
N LEU A 174 1.75 21.31 10.91
CA LEU A 174 0.99 21.55 9.69
C LEU A 174 0.84 23.05 9.37
N THR A 175 1.28 23.43 8.17
CA THR A 175 1.04 24.77 7.60
C THR A 175 -0.39 24.95 7.08
N ASP A 176 -0.76 26.20 6.74
CA ASP A 176 -2.07 26.53 6.17
C ASP A 176 -2.40 25.84 4.83
N GLY A 177 -1.38 25.35 4.10
CA GLY A 177 -1.60 24.75 2.79
C GLY A 177 -0.33 24.47 2.00
N ILE A 178 -0.49 23.78 0.87
CA ILE A 178 0.61 23.31 0.01
C ILE A 178 1.50 24.43 -0.56
N HIS A 179 1.01 25.67 -0.60
CA HIS A 179 1.80 26.83 -1.04
C HIS A 179 2.89 27.24 -0.05
N LYS A 180 2.71 26.91 1.23
CA LYS A 180 3.64 27.24 2.31
C LYS A 180 4.22 25.94 2.83
N LEU A 181 5.27 25.42 2.21
CA LEU A 181 5.86 24.15 2.65
C LEU A 181 6.49 24.22 4.05
N GLY A 182 6.86 25.42 4.51
CA GLY A 182 7.52 25.62 5.79
C GLY A 182 8.91 25.00 5.82
N THR A 183 9.33 24.55 7.01
CA THR A 183 10.65 23.94 7.23
C THR A 183 10.59 22.40 7.26
N VAL A 184 11.73 21.75 7.07
CA VAL A 184 11.84 20.30 7.23
C VAL A 184 11.77 19.95 8.72
N ARG A 185 10.85 19.06 9.10
CA ARG A 185 10.76 18.53 10.47
C ARG A 185 11.95 17.61 10.72
N TRP A 186 13.01 18.12 11.33
CA TRP A 186 14.29 17.41 11.45
C TRP A 186 14.18 16.05 12.17
N GLU A 187 13.31 15.91 13.16
CA GLU A 187 13.06 14.63 13.85
C GLU A 187 12.44 13.59 12.92
N LEU A 188 11.49 14.00 12.06
CA LEU A 188 10.93 13.14 11.02
C LEU A 188 11.99 12.85 9.94
N ALA A 189 12.85 13.80 9.59
CA ALA A 189 13.95 13.55 8.65
C ALA A 189 14.95 12.50 9.19
N LEU A 190 15.18 12.45 10.51
CA LEU A 190 15.99 11.41 11.15
C LEU A 190 15.25 10.06 11.21
N CYS A 191 13.95 10.05 11.52
CA CYS A 191 13.14 8.83 11.49
C CYS A 191 13.06 8.25 10.07
N LEU A 192 12.93 9.10 9.05
CA LEU A 192 12.97 8.73 7.65
C LEU A 192 14.34 8.16 7.25
N LEU A 193 15.43 8.77 7.71
CA LEU A 193 16.78 8.25 7.48
C LEU A 193 16.94 6.87 8.11
N LEU A 194 16.48 6.69 9.35
CA LEU A 194 16.50 5.40 10.04
C LEU A 194 15.67 4.35 9.29
N ALA A 195 14.47 4.69 8.81
CA ALA A 195 13.64 3.79 8.02
C ALA A 195 14.36 3.31 6.75
N TRP A 196 15.04 4.21 6.03
CA TRP A 196 15.85 3.85 4.86
C TRP A 196 17.05 2.99 5.20
N ILE A 197 17.73 3.24 6.33
CA ILE A 197 18.85 2.41 6.80
C ILE A 197 18.35 0.99 7.10
N ILE A 198 17.24 0.84 7.81
CA ILE A 198 16.64 -0.47 8.10
C ILE A 198 16.28 -1.17 6.78
N CYS A 199 15.55 -0.49 5.90
CA CYS A 199 15.16 -1.03 4.59
C CYS A 199 16.38 -1.50 3.78
N TYR A 200 17.43 -0.67 3.68
CA TYR A 200 18.66 -1.00 2.97
C TYR A 200 19.29 -2.32 3.46
N PHE A 201 19.41 -2.50 4.78
CA PHE A 201 19.98 -3.73 5.33
C PHE A 201 19.07 -4.95 5.18
N CYS A 202 17.75 -4.76 5.17
CA CYS A 202 16.80 -5.85 4.90
C CYS A 202 16.95 -6.44 3.50
N ILE A 203 17.19 -5.60 2.47
CA ILE A 203 17.33 -6.03 1.07
C ILE A 203 18.75 -6.08 0.53
N TRP A 204 19.78 -5.74 1.31
CA TRP A 204 21.19 -5.71 0.86
C TRP A 204 21.55 -6.92 0.00
N LYS A 205 21.28 -8.15 0.50
CA LYS A 205 21.66 -9.40 -0.21
C LYS A 205 20.52 -9.98 -1.07
N GLY A 206 19.54 -9.14 -1.40
CA GLY A 206 18.35 -9.48 -2.16
C GLY A 206 17.49 -10.52 -1.48
N VAL A 207 16.85 -11.36 -2.28
CA VAL A 207 15.92 -12.41 -1.81
C VAL A 207 16.48 -13.33 -0.72
N LYS A 208 17.82 -13.48 -0.62
CA LYS A 208 18.46 -14.25 0.46
C LYS A 208 18.44 -13.55 1.81
N SER A 209 18.51 -12.22 1.86
CA SER A 209 18.37 -11.44 3.09
C SER A 209 16.90 -11.23 3.40
N THR A 210 16.15 -10.78 2.39
CA THR A 210 14.71 -10.54 2.47
C THR A 210 13.97 -11.76 2.99
N GLY A 211 14.22 -12.93 2.41
CA GLY A 211 13.59 -14.19 2.82
C GLY A 211 13.84 -14.56 4.29
N LYS A 212 14.93 -14.09 4.92
CA LYS A 212 15.19 -14.33 6.34
C LYS A 212 14.49 -13.33 7.25
N VAL A 213 14.47 -12.06 6.86
CA VAL A 213 13.85 -10.99 7.63
C VAL A 213 12.34 -11.22 7.76
N VAL A 214 11.67 -11.63 6.67
CA VAL A 214 10.22 -11.84 6.61
C VAL A 214 9.68 -12.90 7.57
N TYR A 215 10.52 -13.82 8.05
CA TYR A 215 10.07 -14.77 9.08
C TYR A 215 9.60 -14.08 10.34
N PHE A 216 10.21 -12.94 10.69
CA PHE A 216 9.81 -12.16 11.86
C PHE A 216 8.87 -11.02 11.46
N THR A 217 9.24 -10.24 10.45
CA THR A 217 8.49 -9.02 10.10
C THR A 217 7.10 -9.32 9.56
N ALA A 218 6.90 -10.42 8.81
CA ALA A 218 5.58 -10.78 8.30
C ALA A 218 4.72 -11.52 9.35
N THR A 219 5.32 -12.19 10.32
CA THR A 219 4.58 -13.00 11.32
C THR A 219 4.21 -12.23 12.57
N PHE A 220 5.03 -11.25 12.98
CA PHE A 220 4.77 -10.43 14.16
C PHE A 220 3.43 -9.66 14.07
N PRO A 221 3.08 -9.02 12.94
CA PRO A 221 1.78 -8.36 12.81
C PRO A 221 0.59 -9.28 13.02
N TYR A 222 0.67 -10.57 12.64
CA TYR A 222 -0.39 -11.53 12.93
C TYR A 222 -0.54 -11.82 14.41
N ALA A 223 0.58 -12.04 15.11
CA ALA A 223 0.56 -12.23 16.55
C ALA A 223 -0.07 -11.00 17.24
N MET A 224 0.31 -9.80 16.80
CA MET A 224 -0.27 -8.56 17.31
C MET A 224 -1.74 -8.39 16.96
N LEU A 225 -2.18 -8.67 15.73
CA LEU A 225 -3.59 -8.60 15.35
C LEU A 225 -4.45 -9.55 16.19
N ILE A 226 -3.96 -10.76 16.50
CA ILE A 226 -4.66 -11.69 17.40
C ILE A 226 -4.76 -11.12 18.81
N ILE A 227 -3.66 -10.59 19.35
CA ILE A 227 -3.63 -9.97 20.69
C ILE A 227 -4.60 -8.78 20.75
N LEU A 228 -4.57 -7.90 19.75
CA LEU A 228 -5.43 -6.73 19.65
C LEU A 228 -6.89 -7.10 19.44
N LEU A 229 -7.17 -8.18 18.70
CA LEU A 229 -8.51 -8.71 18.55
C LEU A 229 -9.06 -9.19 19.88
N VAL A 230 -8.32 -10.06 20.59
CA VAL A 230 -8.72 -10.58 21.91
C VAL A 230 -8.90 -9.44 22.91
N ARG A 231 -7.97 -8.47 22.92
CA ARG A 231 -8.10 -7.29 23.78
C ARG A 231 -9.30 -6.44 23.39
N GLY A 232 -9.48 -6.17 22.10
CA GLY A 232 -10.55 -5.33 21.58
C GLY A 232 -11.93 -5.89 21.90
N VAL A 233 -12.18 -7.18 21.66
CA VAL A 233 -13.48 -7.81 21.93
C VAL A 233 -13.80 -7.98 23.41
N THR A 234 -12.79 -7.88 24.30
CA THR A 234 -13.00 -7.92 25.76
C THR A 234 -13.25 -6.54 26.38
N LEU A 235 -13.14 -5.46 25.59
CA LEU A 235 -13.47 -4.11 26.04
C LEU A 235 -15.00 -3.89 26.11
N PRO A 236 -15.47 -3.02 27.01
CA PRO A 236 -16.88 -2.69 27.07
C PRO A 236 -17.35 -1.99 25.78
N SER A 237 -18.58 -2.29 25.36
CA SER A 237 -19.18 -1.78 24.09
C SER A 237 -18.43 -2.12 22.80
N ALA A 238 -17.52 -3.10 22.83
CA ALA A 238 -16.92 -3.67 21.61
C ALA A 238 -17.97 -4.18 20.60
N ALA A 239 -19.09 -4.73 21.09
CA ALA A 239 -20.18 -5.21 20.27
C ALA A 239 -20.83 -4.11 19.41
N GLU A 240 -20.96 -2.88 19.94
CA GLU A 240 -21.52 -1.75 19.20
C GLU A 240 -20.62 -1.35 18.04
N GLY A 241 -19.30 -1.35 18.27
CA GLY A 241 -18.30 -1.14 17.24
C GLY A 241 -18.37 -2.18 16.11
N ILE A 242 -18.49 -3.46 16.46
CA ILE A 242 -18.61 -4.55 15.48
C ILE A 242 -19.94 -4.46 14.70
N ILE A 243 -21.03 -4.10 15.37
CA ILE A 243 -22.30 -3.85 14.68
C ILE A 243 -22.13 -2.69 13.71
N PHE A 244 -21.47 -1.60 14.12
CA PHE A 244 -21.23 -0.46 13.25
C PHE A 244 -20.37 -0.81 12.02
N TYR A 245 -19.39 -1.71 12.19
CA TYR A 245 -18.56 -2.23 11.11
C TYR A 245 -19.35 -3.06 10.07
N LEU A 246 -20.26 -3.94 10.52
CA LEU A 246 -20.87 -4.95 9.65
C LEU A 246 -22.35 -4.75 9.37
N LYS A 247 -23.03 -3.78 9.98
CA LYS A 247 -24.45 -3.52 9.73
C LYS A 247 -24.67 -3.24 8.24
N PRO A 248 -25.40 -4.11 7.53
CA PRO A 248 -25.52 -4.00 6.08
C PRO A 248 -26.50 -2.89 5.72
N ASP A 249 -26.06 -1.95 4.89
CA ASP A 249 -26.91 -0.96 4.22
C ASP A 249 -26.88 -1.20 2.72
N ILE A 250 -27.87 -1.92 2.22
CA ILE A 250 -27.99 -2.31 0.81
C ILE A 250 -28.21 -1.08 -0.09
N SER A 251 -28.75 0.02 0.43
CA SER A 251 -29.00 1.23 -0.36
C SER A 251 -27.70 1.83 -0.91
N ARG A 252 -26.58 1.64 -0.21
CA ARG A 252 -25.24 2.08 -0.63
C ARG A 252 -24.77 1.39 -1.91
N LEU A 253 -25.23 0.18 -2.25
CA LEU A 253 -24.79 -0.53 -3.45
C LEU A 253 -25.22 0.14 -4.77
N VAL A 254 -26.20 1.04 -4.71
CA VAL A 254 -26.63 1.86 -5.86
C VAL A 254 -25.59 2.94 -6.19
N ASP A 255 -24.78 3.36 -5.20
CA ASP A 255 -23.73 4.36 -5.39
C ASP A 255 -22.52 3.75 -6.12
N PRO A 256 -22.17 4.23 -7.33
CA PRO A 256 -21.02 3.73 -8.07
C PRO A 256 -19.71 3.86 -7.29
N GLN A 257 -19.57 4.85 -6.40
CA GLN A 257 -18.38 5.05 -5.57
C GLN A 257 -18.04 3.80 -4.74
N VAL A 258 -19.06 3.06 -4.29
CA VAL A 258 -18.88 1.83 -3.52
C VAL A 258 -18.14 0.76 -4.32
N TRP A 259 -18.44 0.65 -5.63
CA TRP A 259 -17.76 -0.27 -6.53
C TRP A 259 -16.34 0.19 -6.87
N MET A 260 -16.13 1.50 -7.01
CA MET A 260 -14.80 2.06 -7.26
C MET A 260 -13.87 1.87 -6.06
N ASP A 261 -14.38 2.09 -4.85
CA ASP A 261 -13.66 1.87 -3.60
C ASP A 261 -13.32 0.38 -3.43
N ALA A 262 -14.25 -0.53 -3.73
CA ALA A 262 -14.02 -1.98 -3.69
C ALA A 262 -12.94 -2.44 -4.67
N GLY A 263 -13.03 -2.03 -5.94
CA GLY A 263 -12.04 -2.39 -6.97
C GLY A 263 -10.66 -1.83 -6.67
N THR A 264 -10.58 -0.56 -6.29
CA THR A 264 -9.31 0.08 -5.91
C THR A 264 -8.70 -0.56 -4.67
N GLN A 265 -9.52 -0.91 -3.67
CA GLN A 265 -9.04 -1.59 -2.46
C GLN A 265 -8.42 -2.96 -2.80
N ILE A 266 -9.04 -3.75 -3.68
CA ILE A 266 -8.49 -5.04 -4.10
C ILE A 266 -7.17 -4.85 -4.85
N LEU A 267 -7.12 -3.99 -5.87
CA LEU A 267 -5.90 -3.79 -6.66
C LEU A 267 -4.73 -3.27 -5.81
N PHE A 268 -5.00 -2.27 -4.96
CA PHE A 268 -3.98 -1.69 -4.10
C PHE A 268 -3.52 -2.66 -3.01
N SER A 269 -4.46 -3.33 -2.32
CA SER A 269 -4.11 -4.28 -1.25
C SER A 269 -3.35 -5.50 -1.75
N TYR A 270 -3.47 -5.85 -3.03
CA TYR A 270 -2.82 -7.04 -3.59
C TYR A 270 -1.49 -6.68 -4.29
N ALA A 271 -1.09 -5.40 -4.26
CA ALA A 271 0.06 -4.86 -4.98
C ALA A 271 0.02 -5.14 -6.51
N ILE A 272 -1.18 -5.20 -7.08
CA ILE A 272 -1.40 -5.48 -8.50
C ILE A 272 -1.01 -4.25 -9.34
N CYS A 273 -0.43 -4.48 -10.50
CA CYS A 273 0.13 -3.54 -11.47
C CYS A 273 1.34 -2.71 -10.95
N GLN A 274 1.89 -3.05 -9.79
CA GLN A 274 3.07 -2.37 -9.20
C GLN A 274 4.39 -3.05 -9.60
N GLY A 275 4.33 -4.19 -10.29
CA GLY A 275 5.50 -4.98 -10.71
C GLY A 275 6.14 -5.82 -9.60
N CYS A 276 5.67 -5.67 -8.36
CA CYS A 276 6.12 -6.43 -7.19
C CYS A 276 5.93 -7.93 -7.36
N LEU A 277 4.72 -8.36 -7.76
CA LEU A 277 4.40 -9.77 -7.95
C LEU A 277 5.19 -10.41 -9.09
N THR A 278 5.35 -9.67 -10.20
CA THR A 278 6.22 -10.10 -11.30
C THR A 278 7.67 -10.28 -10.83
N ALA A 279 8.21 -9.34 -10.05
CA ALA A 279 9.56 -9.45 -9.50
C ALA A 279 9.71 -10.62 -8.53
N LEU A 280 8.84 -10.77 -7.52
CA LEU A 280 8.91 -11.86 -6.54
C LEU A 280 8.70 -13.23 -7.19
N GLY A 281 7.76 -13.33 -8.13
CA GLY A 281 7.48 -14.55 -8.89
C GLY A 281 8.67 -14.98 -9.76
N SER A 282 9.44 -14.02 -10.26
CA SER A 282 10.60 -14.31 -11.12
C SER A 282 11.77 -15.01 -10.42
N TYR A 283 11.81 -14.99 -9.08
CA TYR A 283 12.81 -15.72 -8.28
C TYR A 283 12.35 -17.14 -7.92
N ASN A 284 11.13 -17.54 -8.29
CA ASN A 284 10.64 -18.89 -8.09
C ASN A 284 11.32 -19.89 -9.03
N LYS A 285 11.30 -21.16 -8.62
CA LYS A 285 11.61 -22.26 -9.52
C LYS A 285 10.53 -22.34 -10.60
N TYR A 286 10.94 -22.69 -11.82
CA TYR A 286 10.03 -22.82 -12.97
C TYR A 286 8.84 -23.73 -12.67
N THR A 287 9.09 -24.86 -11.98
CA THR A 287 8.10 -25.89 -11.64
C THR A 287 7.29 -25.61 -10.37
N ASN A 288 7.45 -24.44 -9.75
CA ASN A 288 6.70 -24.10 -8.55
C ASN A 288 5.21 -23.93 -8.87
N ASN A 289 4.32 -24.48 -8.04
CA ASN A 289 2.86 -24.35 -8.23
C ASN A 289 2.35 -22.95 -7.80
N CYS A 290 2.63 -21.94 -8.63
CA CYS A 290 2.22 -20.55 -8.40
C CYS A 290 0.70 -20.39 -8.33
N TYR A 291 -0.08 -21.23 -9.01
CA TYR A 291 -1.54 -21.17 -8.97
C TYR A 291 -2.09 -21.40 -7.56
N ARG A 292 -1.63 -22.46 -6.89
CA ARG A 292 -2.04 -22.76 -5.51
C ARG A 292 -1.60 -21.66 -4.54
N ASP A 293 -0.39 -21.15 -4.72
CA ASP A 293 0.14 -20.09 -3.86
C ASP A 293 -0.70 -18.82 -3.97
N CYS A 294 -1.00 -18.40 -5.20
CA CYS A 294 -1.77 -17.19 -5.47
C CYS A 294 -3.15 -17.26 -4.82
N ILE A 295 -3.86 -18.38 -4.98
CA ILE A 295 -5.17 -18.57 -4.34
C ILE A 295 -5.06 -18.45 -2.82
N MET A 296 -4.11 -19.17 -2.21
CA MET A 296 -3.92 -19.17 -0.75
C MET A 296 -3.59 -17.77 -0.24
N LEU A 297 -2.69 -17.06 -0.90
CA LEU A 297 -2.25 -15.70 -0.53
C LEU A 297 -3.37 -14.67 -0.68
N CYS A 298 -4.17 -14.76 -1.76
CA CYS A 298 -5.33 -13.90 -1.95
C CYS A 298 -6.37 -14.09 -0.84
N PHE A 299 -6.68 -15.33 -0.46
CA PHE A 299 -7.60 -15.58 0.65
C PHE A 299 -7.01 -15.12 1.99
N LEU A 300 -5.73 -15.37 2.22
CA LEU A 300 -5.02 -14.90 3.42
C LEU A 300 -5.11 -13.38 3.56
N ASN A 301 -4.86 -12.65 2.48
CA ASN A 301 -4.94 -11.19 2.47
C ASN A 301 -6.34 -10.68 2.84
N SER A 302 -7.37 -11.17 2.14
CA SER A 302 -8.76 -10.77 2.41
C SER A 302 -9.24 -11.16 3.81
N ALA A 303 -8.88 -12.36 4.29
CA ALA A 303 -9.20 -12.79 5.65
C ALA A 303 -8.52 -11.91 6.69
N THR A 304 -7.26 -11.52 6.47
CA THR A 304 -6.52 -10.64 7.38
C THR A 304 -7.17 -9.25 7.44
N SER A 305 -7.56 -8.66 6.31
CA SER A 305 -8.32 -7.41 6.28
C SER A 305 -9.63 -7.49 7.06
N PHE A 306 -10.37 -8.59 6.86
CA PHE A 306 -11.65 -8.80 7.54
C PHE A 306 -11.48 -8.89 9.06
N ILE A 307 -10.50 -9.67 9.53
CA ILE A 307 -10.16 -9.85 10.95
C ILE A 307 -9.64 -8.55 11.57
N ALA A 308 -8.77 -7.82 10.86
CA ALA A 308 -8.28 -6.52 11.31
C ALA A 308 -9.43 -5.53 11.53
N GLY A 309 -10.49 -5.60 10.72
CA GLY A 309 -11.71 -4.82 10.93
C GLY A 309 -12.38 -5.08 12.28
N PHE A 310 -12.46 -6.34 12.74
CA PHE A 310 -12.95 -6.63 14.10
C PHE A 310 -12.04 -6.05 15.17
N ALA A 311 -10.72 -6.19 15.02
CA ALA A 311 -9.76 -5.66 15.99
C ALA A 311 -9.85 -4.13 16.11
N ILE A 312 -9.97 -3.41 14.99
CA ILE A 312 -10.07 -1.94 14.98
C ILE A 312 -11.43 -1.47 15.49
N PHE A 313 -12.54 -1.97 14.93
CA PHE A 313 -13.86 -1.46 15.29
C PHE A 313 -14.30 -1.84 16.70
N SER A 314 -13.81 -2.96 17.27
CA SER A 314 -14.05 -3.26 18.68
C SER A 314 -13.42 -2.22 19.61
N VAL A 315 -12.20 -1.76 19.29
CA VAL A 315 -11.51 -0.69 20.03
C VAL A 315 -12.19 0.67 19.80
N LEU A 316 -12.64 0.98 18.58
CA LEU A 316 -13.39 2.22 18.31
C LEU A 316 -14.74 2.27 19.04
N GLY A 317 -15.45 1.15 19.15
CA GLY A 317 -16.69 1.07 19.92
C GLY A 317 -16.48 1.39 21.41
N PHE A 318 -15.38 0.89 21.98
CA PHE A 318 -14.96 1.26 23.33
C PHE A 318 -14.64 2.76 23.45
N MET A 319 -13.84 3.31 22.53
CA MET A 319 -13.47 4.72 22.52
C MET A 319 -14.69 5.64 22.42
N ALA A 320 -15.65 5.33 21.54
CA ALA A 320 -16.88 6.08 21.37
C ALA A 320 -17.71 6.14 22.68
N ARG A 321 -17.77 5.02 23.41
CA ARG A 321 -18.43 4.96 24.72
C ARG A 321 -17.72 5.82 25.76
N GLU A 322 -16.41 5.68 25.91
CA GLU A 322 -15.66 6.43 26.91
C GLU A 322 -15.68 7.95 26.66
N GLN A 323 -15.73 8.36 25.40
CA GLN A 323 -15.83 9.77 25.02
C GLN A 323 -17.28 10.30 24.96
N GLY A 324 -18.28 9.41 24.99
CA GLY A 324 -19.69 9.79 24.86
C GLY A 324 -20.06 10.35 23.47
N VAL A 325 -19.32 10.00 22.42
CA VAL A 325 -19.53 10.50 21.04
C VAL A 325 -19.94 9.37 20.10
N PRO A 326 -20.65 9.66 18.99
CA PRO A 326 -20.97 8.66 17.98
C PRO A 326 -19.72 8.03 17.36
N ILE A 327 -19.78 6.72 17.06
CA ILE A 327 -18.65 5.98 16.44
C ILE A 327 -18.21 6.61 15.10
N ALA A 328 -19.14 7.22 14.37
CA ALA A 328 -18.85 7.91 13.10
C ALA A 328 -17.88 9.09 13.25
N GLU A 329 -17.83 9.74 14.42
CA GLU A 329 -16.95 10.90 14.68
C GLU A 329 -15.53 10.47 15.05
N VAL A 330 -15.35 9.24 15.56
CA VAL A 330 -14.02 8.69 15.91
C VAL A 330 -13.43 7.83 14.79
N ALA A 331 -14.24 7.46 13.78
CA ALA A 331 -13.84 6.65 12.65
C ALA A 331 -13.19 7.52 11.54
N GLU A 332 -11.95 7.94 11.76
CA GLU A 332 -11.18 8.68 10.76
C GLU A 332 -10.69 7.79 9.60
N SER A 333 -10.37 8.42 8.46
CA SER A 333 -9.85 7.75 7.26
C SER A 333 -8.33 7.83 7.14
N GLY A 334 -7.70 6.78 6.61
CA GLY A 334 -6.28 6.82 6.24
C GLY A 334 -5.36 6.98 7.46
N PRO A 335 -4.31 7.82 7.40
CA PRO A 335 -3.37 8.01 8.50
C PRO A 335 -4.02 8.43 9.81
N GLY A 336 -5.12 9.19 9.77
CA GLY A 336 -5.84 9.62 10.97
C GLY A 336 -6.33 8.45 11.83
N LEU A 337 -6.73 7.33 11.21
CA LEU A 337 -7.16 6.16 11.97
C LEU A 337 -6.05 5.56 12.85
N ALA A 338 -4.82 5.44 12.32
CA ALA A 338 -3.72 4.85 13.09
C ALA A 338 -2.90 5.86 13.90
N PHE A 339 -2.88 7.14 13.51
CA PHE A 339 -2.10 8.17 14.17
C PHE A 339 -2.93 9.13 15.01
N ILE A 340 -4.26 9.04 15.00
CA ILE A 340 -5.16 9.82 15.86
C ILE A 340 -6.12 8.89 16.62
N ALA A 341 -7.01 8.18 15.95
CA ALA A 341 -8.05 7.42 16.63
C ALA A 341 -7.48 6.27 17.50
N TYR A 342 -6.58 5.45 16.94
CA TYR A 342 -6.03 4.31 17.66
C TYR A 342 -5.16 4.70 18.87
N PRO A 343 -4.21 5.65 18.77
CA PRO A 343 -3.41 6.04 19.92
C PRO A 343 -4.24 6.69 21.02
N THR A 344 -5.35 7.35 20.66
CA THR A 344 -6.36 7.84 21.63
C THR A 344 -7.01 6.69 22.39
N ALA A 345 -7.43 5.63 21.71
CA ALA A 345 -8.00 4.48 22.40
C ALA A 345 -6.96 3.77 23.30
N VAL A 346 -5.68 3.76 22.90
CA VAL A 346 -4.59 3.20 23.69
C VAL A 346 -4.36 3.97 25.00
N THR A 347 -4.53 5.30 25.03
CA THR A 347 -4.36 6.06 26.29
C THR A 347 -5.38 5.69 27.35
N MET A 348 -6.54 5.14 26.94
CA MET A 348 -7.63 4.71 27.83
C MET A 348 -7.42 3.29 28.38
N MET A 349 -6.41 2.55 27.89
CA MET A 349 -6.12 1.19 28.33
C MET A 349 -5.08 1.15 29.46
N PRO A 350 -5.16 0.19 30.39
CA PRO A 350 -4.12 0.01 31.40
C PRO A 350 -2.79 -0.34 30.74
N VAL A 351 -1.69 0.19 31.28
CA VAL A 351 -0.32 0.01 30.73
C VAL A 351 -0.23 0.52 29.28
N SER A 352 -0.75 1.73 29.03
CA SER A 352 -0.89 2.33 27.69
C SER A 352 0.41 2.38 26.89
N GLN A 353 1.56 2.53 27.54
CA GLN A 353 2.88 2.53 26.92
C GLN A 353 3.19 1.20 26.22
N LEU A 354 2.86 0.07 26.84
CA LEU A 354 3.08 -1.25 26.25
C LEU A 354 2.26 -1.42 24.98
N TRP A 355 0.96 -1.10 25.04
CA TRP A 355 0.07 -1.18 23.89
C TRP A 355 0.50 -0.25 22.76
N SER A 356 0.95 0.96 23.11
CA SER A 356 1.47 1.93 22.14
C SER A 356 2.72 1.42 21.43
N CYS A 357 3.72 0.93 22.18
CA CYS A 357 4.95 0.37 21.62
C CYS A 357 4.64 -0.81 20.70
N LEU A 358 3.80 -1.75 21.13
CA LEU A 358 3.46 -2.93 20.34
C LEU A 358 2.68 -2.58 19.07
N PHE A 359 1.78 -1.61 19.14
CA PHE A 359 1.02 -1.14 17.99
C PHE A 359 1.92 -0.44 16.95
N PHE A 360 2.76 0.51 17.36
CA PHE A 360 3.66 1.18 16.43
C PHE A 360 4.75 0.26 15.88
N LEU A 361 5.21 -0.73 16.67
CA LEU A 361 6.10 -1.79 16.17
C LEU A 361 5.40 -2.65 15.10
N MET A 362 4.13 -3.00 15.29
CA MET A 362 3.32 -3.68 14.27
C MET A 362 3.21 -2.83 13.00
N LEU A 363 2.91 -1.53 13.10
CA LEU A 363 2.84 -0.64 11.93
C LEU A 363 4.17 -0.54 11.19
N ILE A 364 5.29 -0.49 11.92
CA ILE A 364 6.63 -0.47 11.31
C ILE A 364 6.86 -1.75 10.51
N PHE A 365 6.55 -2.94 11.04
CA PHE A 365 6.78 -4.18 10.30
C PHE A 365 5.83 -4.36 9.11
N LEU A 366 4.54 -4.02 9.26
CA LEU A 366 3.59 -3.99 8.14
C LEU A 366 4.04 -3.04 7.03
N GLY A 367 4.59 -1.88 7.38
CA GLY A 367 5.10 -0.93 6.41
C GLY A 367 6.45 -1.36 5.79
N LEU A 368 7.33 -1.95 6.59
CA LEU A 368 8.68 -2.33 6.18
C LEU A 368 8.65 -3.45 5.14
N ASP A 369 7.77 -4.43 5.34
CA ASP A 369 7.62 -5.55 4.40
C ASP A 369 7.19 -5.07 3.01
N SER A 370 6.16 -4.23 2.94
CA SER A 370 5.73 -3.69 1.66
C SER A 370 6.81 -2.79 1.03
N GLN A 371 7.46 -1.95 1.85
CA GLN A 371 8.47 -1.01 1.35
C GLN A 371 9.64 -1.73 0.69
N PHE A 372 10.21 -2.76 1.32
CA PHE A 372 11.40 -3.39 0.75
C PHE A 372 11.08 -4.21 -0.50
N VAL A 373 9.86 -4.77 -0.63
CA VAL A 373 9.42 -5.46 -1.86
C VAL A 373 9.25 -4.46 -3.00
N CYS A 374 8.67 -3.29 -2.73
CA CYS A 374 8.60 -2.20 -3.70
C CYS A 374 10.00 -1.77 -4.20
N VAL A 375 10.99 -1.66 -3.31
CA VAL A 375 12.38 -1.38 -3.69
C VAL A 375 12.97 -2.55 -4.49
N GLU A 376 12.74 -3.80 -4.05
CA GLU A 376 13.22 -5.00 -4.74
C GLU A 376 12.67 -5.11 -6.16
N SER A 377 11.41 -4.74 -6.40
CA SER A 377 10.77 -4.68 -7.73
C SER A 377 11.54 -3.78 -8.69
N VAL A 378 11.87 -2.56 -8.23
CA VAL A 378 12.64 -1.58 -8.99
C VAL A 378 14.05 -2.06 -9.26
N VAL A 379 14.73 -2.55 -8.22
CA VAL A 379 16.10 -3.07 -8.30
C VAL A 379 16.17 -4.24 -9.28
N THR A 380 15.24 -5.19 -9.18
CA THR A 380 15.16 -6.37 -10.06
C THR A 380 14.99 -5.95 -11.51
N SER A 381 14.08 -5.01 -11.78
CA SER A 381 13.83 -4.51 -13.14
C SER A 381 15.05 -3.80 -13.73
N LEU A 382 15.75 -2.96 -12.95
CA LEU A 382 16.98 -2.27 -13.41
C LEU A 382 18.13 -3.26 -13.66
N ILE A 383 18.33 -4.22 -12.75
CA ILE A 383 19.36 -5.25 -12.89
C ILE A 383 19.12 -6.09 -14.15
N ASP A 384 17.87 -6.45 -14.43
CA ASP A 384 17.55 -7.27 -15.60
C ASP A 384 17.58 -6.48 -16.92
N MET A 385 17.35 -5.16 -16.90
CA MET A 385 17.54 -4.30 -18.07
C MET A 385 19.03 -4.09 -18.41
N PHE A 386 19.89 -3.95 -17.39
CA PHE A 386 21.32 -3.69 -17.56
C PHE A 386 22.20 -4.72 -16.83
N PRO A 387 22.12 -6.01 -17.19
CA PRO A 387 22.78 -7.08 -16.45
C PRO A 387 24.30 -6.95 -16.46
N ARG A 388 24.88 -6.45 -17.57
CA ARG A 388 26.34 -6.24 -17.69
C ARG A 388 26.89 -5.18 -16.73
N VAL A 389 26.03 -4.29 -16.23
CA VAL A 389 26.42 -3.20 -15.32
C VAL A 389 26.22 -3.63 -13.87
N PHE A 390 25.03 -4.17 -13.55
CA PHE A 390 24.62 -4.38 -12.15
C PHE A 390 24.80 -5.81 -11.63
N ARG A 391 24.91 -6.84 -12.48
CA ARG A 391 25.21 -8.22 -12.04
C ARG A 391 26.72 -8.44 -11.84
N LYS A 392 27.33 -7.53 -11.09
CA LYS A 392 28.72 -7.55 -10.67
C LYS A 392 28.76 -7.40 -9.17
N LYS A 393 29.72 -8.08 -8.53
CA LYS A 393 29.91 -8.05 -7.08
C LYS A 393 29.89 -6.62 -6.52
N GLY A 394 29.04 -6.35 -5.54
CA GLY A 394 28.93 -5.05 -4.87
C GLY A 394 28.10 -3.98 -5.62
N ARG A 395 27.76 -4.19 -6.90
CA ARG A 395 27.00 -3.19 -7.69
C ARG A 395 25.52 -3.17 -7.37
N ARG A 396 24.97 -4.31 -6.95
CA ARG A 396 23.59 -4.40 -6.47
C ARG A 396 23.40 -3.57 -5.20
N GLU A 397 24.29 -3.74 -4.24
CA GLU A 397 24.29 -3.00 -2.98
C GLU A 397 24.40 -1.49 -3.24
N LEU A 398 25.30 -1.08 -4.15
CA LEU A 398 25.44 0.31 -4.56
C LEU A 398 24.18 0.86 -5.25
N LEU A 399 23.51 0.05 -6.07
CA LEU A 399 22.26 0.43 -6.72
C LEU A 399 21.14 0.67 -5.69
N ILE A 400 21.00 -0.23 -4.71
CA ILE A 400 20.01 -0.05 -3.63
C ILE A 400 20.33 1.20 -2.83
N LEU A 401 21.60 1.41 -2.47
CA LEU A 401 22.01 2.60 -1.76
C LEU A 401 21.68 3.88 -2.56
N ALA A 402 21.94 3.88 -3.87
CA ALA A 402 21.60 5.01 -4.72
C ALA A 402 20.09 5.28 -4.76
N ILE A 403 19.26 4.24 -4.91
CA ILE A 403 17.80 4.36 -4.87
C ILE A 403 17.34 4.90 -3.51
N ALA A 404 17.86 4.35 -2.41
CA ALA A 404 17.52 4.78 -1.05
C ALA A 404 17.89 6.23 -0.80
N VAL A 405 19.08 6.68 -1.22
CA VAL A 405 19.53 8.07 -1.08
C VAL A 405 18.66 9.01 -1.92
N ILE A 406 18.35 8.66 -3.18
CA ILE A 406 17.48 9.47 -4.04
C ILE A 406 16.08 9.58 -3.43
N CYS A 407 15.50 8.47 -3.00
CA CYS A 407 14.16 8.46 -2.40
C CYS A 407 14.14 9.17 -1.03
N TYR A 408 15.22 9.10 -0.24
CA TYR A 408 15.38 9.89 0.98
C TYR A 408 15.35 11.39 0.70
N LEU A 409 16.16 11.85 -0.27
CA LEU A 409 16.24 13.27 -0.62
C LEU A 409 14.91 13.81 -1.16
N LEU A 410 14.20 13.03 -1.98
CA LEU A 410 12.85 13.38 -2.43
C LEU A 410 11.84 13.32 -1.29
N GLY A 411 11.96 12.33 -0.40
CA GLY A 411 11.14 12.16 0.80
C GLY A 411 11.26 13.31 1.80
N LEU A 412 12.38 14.06 1.80
CA LEU A 412 12.53 15.26 2.62
C LEU A 412 11.44 16.31 2.34
N LEU A 413 10.92 16.38 1.11
CA LEU A 413 9.79 17.26 0.77
C LEU A 413 8.50 16.87 1.49
N LEU A 414 8.28 15.56 1.71
CA LEU A 414 7.09 15.02 2.35
C LEU A 414 7.14 15.07 3.89
N VAL A 415 8.33 15.31 4.48
CA VAL A 415 8.50 15.55 5.93
C VAL A 415 8.67 17.04 6.27
N THR A 416 8.32 17.93 5.34
CA THR A 416 8.14 19.36 5.65
C THR A 416 6.83 19.61 6.39
N GLU A 417 6.69 20.79 6.97
CA GLU A 417 5.46 21.27 7.61
C GLU A 417 4.23 21.28 6.67
N GLY A 418 4.44 21.46 5.36
CA GLY A 418 3.42 21.30 4.32
C GLY A 418 3.42 19.91 3.65
N GLY A 419 4.25 18.98 4.12
CA GLY A 419 4.52 17.70 3.49
C GLY A 419 3.32 16.77 3.41
N MET A 420 2.39 16.86 4.37
CA MET A 420 1.15 16.07 4.38
C MET A 420 0.27 16.35 3.15
N TYR A 421 0.25 17.58 2.63
CA TYR A 421 -0.50 17.90 1.41
C TYR A 421 0.12 17.25 0.17
N ILE A 422 1.46 17.20 0.11
CA ILE A 422 2.18 16.51 -0.97
C ILE A 422 1.95 15.00 -0.86
N PHE A 423 2.07 14.44 0.35
CA PHE A 423 1.80 13.03 0.62
C PHE A 423 0.44 12.59 0.08
N GLN A 424 -0.61 13.39 0.31
CA GLN A 424 -1.96 13.11 -0.18
C GLN A 424 -2.08 13.16 -1.70
N LEU A 425 -1.31 14.01 -2.39
CA LEU A 425 -1.25 13.99 -3.87
C LEU A 425 -0.64 12.70 -4.40
N PHE A 426 0.44 12.20 -3.77
CA PHE A 426 1.03 10.91 -4.12
C PHE A 426 0.05 9.76 -3.91
N ASP A 427 -0.56 9.71 -2.72
CA ASP A 427 -1.48 8.62 -2.36
C ASP A 427 -2.73 8.60 -3.25
N TYR A 428 -3.31 9.78 -3.55
CA TYR A 428 -4.54 9.86 -4.32
C TYR A 428 -4.34 9.73 -5.84
N TYR A 429 -3.30 10.36 -6.42
CA TYR A 429 -3.15 10.41 -7.88
C TYR A 429 -2.06 9.49 -8.44
N ALA A 430 -0.93 9.31 -7.75
CA ALA A 430 0.27 8.75 -8.36
C ALA A 430 0.30 7.22 -8.34
N ALA A 431 -0.18 6.62 -7.24
CA ALA A 431 -0.02 5.20 -6.97
C ALA A 431 -1.31 4.49 -6.52
N SER A 432 -2.48 5.08 -6.74
CA SER A 432 -3.76 4.45 -6.41
C SER A 432 -4.84 4.73 -7.44
N GLY A 433 -5.95 3.99 -7.34
CA GLY A 433 -7.17 4.20 -8.12
C GLY A 433 -6.94 4.10 -9.62
N MET A 434 -6.96 5.25 -10.29
CA MET A 434 -7.04 5.39 -11.75
C MET A 434 -5.88 4.75 -12.50
N CYS A 435 -4.66 4.96 -12.04
CA CYS A 435 -3.46 4.44 -12.70
C CYS A 435 -3.46 2.91 -12.66
N LEU A 436 -3.78 2.32 -11.50
CA LEU A 436 -3.82 0.87 -11.33
C LEU A 436 -4.92 0.23 -12.18
N LEU A 437 -6.12 0.84 -12.23
CA LEU A 437 -7.21 0.37 -13.09
C LEU A 437 -6.83 0.44 -14.57
N PHE A 438 -6.20 1.53 -15.01
CA PHE A 438 -5.73 1.69 -16.38
C PHE A 438 -4.70 0.62 -16.75
N LEU A 439 -3.68 0.42 -15.91
CA LEU A 439 -2.66 -0.61 -16.15
C LEU A 439 -3.28 -2.01 -16.17
N ALA A 440 -4.19 -2.32 -15.24
CA ALA A 440 -4.87 -3.62 -15.18
C ALA A 440 -5.61 -3.96 -16.49
N ILE A 441 -6.26 -2.97 -17.11
CA ILE A 441 -6.92 -3.14 -18.43
C ILE A 441 -5.88 -3.54 -19.49
N PHE A 442 -4.75 -2.85 -19.56
CA PHE A 442 -3.72 -3.14 -20.57
C PHE A 442 -3.01 -4.48 -20.34
N GLU A 443 -2.77 -4.87 -19.08
CA GLU A 443 -2.19 -6.18 -18.75
C GLU A 443 -3.06 -7.33 -19.24
N VAL A 444 -4.36 -7.29 -18.93
CA VAL A 444 -5.29 -8.35 -19.36
C VAL A 444 -5.61 -8.29 -20.84
N VAL A 445 -5.64 -7.11 -21.46
CA VAL A 445 -5.78 -7.00 -22.93
C VAL A 445 -4.56 -7.59 -23.63
N CYS A 446 -3.36 -7.30 -23.12
CA CYS A 446 -2.12 -7.85 -23.66
C CYS A 446 -2.11 -9.39 -23.56
N ILE A 447 -2.33 -9.96 -22.38
CA ILE A 447 -2.28 -11.42 -22.19
C ILE A 447 -3.51 -12.13 -22.79
N GLY A 448 -4.69 -11.58 -22.56
CA GLY A 448 -5.96 -12.17 -22.97
C GLY A 448 -6.12 -12.21 -24.50
N TRP A 449 -5.82 -11.10 -25.17
CA TRP A 449 -6.19 -10.89 -26.57
C TRP A 449 -4.99 -10.83 -27.52
N VAL A 450 -3.91 -10.15 -27.15
CA VAL A 450 -2.77 -9.91 -28.08
C VAL A 450 -1.79 -11.08 -28.07
N TYR A 451 -1.28 -11.45 -26.90
CA TYR A 451 -0.44 -12.64 -26.72
C TYR A 451 -1.27 -13.93 -26.85
N GLY A 452 -2.52 -13.87 -26.37
CA GLY A 452 -3.52 -14.92 -26.45
C GLY A 452 -3.60 -15.74 -25.16
N ALA A 453 -4.78 -15.76 -24.55
CA ALA A 453 -5.01 -16.45 -23.28
C ALA A 453 -4.71 -17.97 -23.35
N ASN A 454 -4.96 -18.61 -24.50
CA ASN A 454 -4.65 -20.03 -24.69
C ASN A 454 -3.15 -20.28 -24.60
N ARG A 455 -2.34 -19.48 -25.30
CA ARG A 455 -0.88 -19.58 -25.28
C ARG A 455 -0.33 -19.37 -23.87
N PHE A 456 -0.87 -18.40 -23.14
CA PHE A 456 -0.46 -18.19 -21.76
C PHE A 456 -0.86 -19.36 -20.83
N TYR A 457 -2.03 -19.97 -21.05
CA TYR A 457 -2.42 -21.21 -20.36
C TYR A 457 -1.50 -22.38 -20.69
N ASP A 458 -1.08 -22.52 -21.95
CA ASP A 458 -0.14 -23.56 -22.37
C ASP A 458 1.22 -23.37 -21.68
N ASN A 459 1.70 -22.12 -21.56
CA ASN A 459 2.91 -21.78 -20.79
C ASN A 459 2.76 -22.14 -19.30
N ILE A 460 1.58 -21.92 -18.73
CA ILE A 460 1.32 -22.27 -17.33
C ILE A 460 1.30 -23.78 -17.15
N GLU A 461 0.65 -24.51 -18.06
CA GLU A 461 0.64 -25.98 -18.06
C GLU A 461 2.06 -26.55 -18.15
N ASP A 462 2.93 -25.96 -18.97
CA ASP A 462 4.34 -26.31 -19.05
C ASP A 462 5.11 -26.04 -17.74
N MET A 463 4.78 -24.96 -17.03
CA MET A 463 5.38 -24.67 -15.71
C MET A 463 4.91 -25.62 -14.61
N ILE A 464 3.60 -25.72 -14.37
CA ILE A 464 3.05 -26.38 -13.17
C ILE A 464 2.53 -27.80 -13.42
N GLY A 465 2.52 -28.25 -14.68
CA GLY A 465 2.12 -29.60 -15.10
C GLY A 465 0.61 -29.79 -15.29
N PHE A 466 -0.22 -28.75 -15.13
CA PHE A 466 -1.66 -28.82 -15.34
C PHE A 466 -2.25 -27.45 -15.71
N ARG A 467 -3.40 -27.45 -16.40
CA ARG A 467 -4.13 -26.21 -16.69
C ARG A 467 -4.92 -25.71 -15.47
N PRO A 468 -4.81 -24.42 -15.11
CA PRO A 468 -5.66 -23.81 -14.09
C PRO A 468 -7.15 -23.89 -14.41
N TRP A 469 -7.98 -23.58 -13.42
CA TRP A 469 -9.43 -23.58 -13.60
C TRP A 469 -9.84 -22.61 -14.74
N PRO A 470 -10.72 -23.01 -15.69
CA PRO A 470 -11.06 -22.18 -16.85
C PRO A 470 -11.69 -20.82 -16.50
N LEU A 471 -12.22 -20.67 -15.28
CA LEU A 471 -12.79 -19.40 -14.84
C LEU A 471 -11.76 -18.26 -14.87
N ILE A 472 -10.49 -18.53 -14.52
CA ILE A 472 -9.41 -17.53 -14.57
C ILE A 472 -9.21 -16.99 -15.99
N LYS A 473 -9.24 -17.88 -16.99
CA LYS A 473 -9.17 -17.51 -18.41
C LYS A 473 -10.33 -16.61 -18.81
N ILE A 474 -11.56 -16.95 -18.38
CA ILE A 474 -12.76 -16.17 -18.67
C ILE A 474 -12.66 -14.79 -18.01
N CYS A 475 -12.10 -14.71 -16.80
CA CYS A 475 -11.83 -13.44 -16.14
C CYS A 475 -10.90 -12.56 -16.98
N TRP A 476 -9.75 -13.08 -17.42
CA TRP A 476 -8.82 -12.32 -18.26
C TRP A 476 -9.42 -11.85 -19.60
N LEU A 477 -10.29 -12.66 -20.20
CA LEU A 477 -10.89 -12.35 -21.49
C LEU A 477 -12.05 -11.34 -21.38
N VAL A 478 -12.88 -11.45 -20.34
CA VAL A 478 -14.18 -10.75 -20.28
C VAL A 478 -14.35 -9.95 -18.98
N PHE A 479 -14.33 -10.62 -17.82
CA PHE A 479 -14.76 -9.96 -16.57
C PHE A 479 -13.77 -8.89 -16.09
N THR A 480 -12.47 -9.20 -16.03
CA THR A 480 -11.45 -8.25 -15.57
C THR A 480 -11.38 -7.01 -16.47
N PRO A 481 -11.22 -7.12 -17.81
CA PRO A 481 -11.19 -5.92 -18.65
C PRO A 481 -12.50 -5.14 -18.59
N GLY A 482 -13.66 -5.82 -18.57
CA GLY A 482 -14.96 -5.17 -18.51
C GLY A 482 -15.20 -4.40 -17.21
N LEU A 483 -14.92 -5.01 -16.05
CA LEU A 483 -15.10 -4.39 -14.74
C LEU A 483 -14.10 -3.26 -14.50
N CYS A 484 -12.81 -3.48 -14.81
CA CYS A 484 -11.79 -2.43 -14.68
C CYS A 484 -12.10 -1.24 -15.61
N LEU A 485 -12.52 -1.48 -16.85
CA LEU A 485 -12.92 -0.41 -17.77
C LEU A 485 -14.16 0.33 -17.30
N ALA A 486 -15.19 -0.38 -16.82
CA ALA A 486 -16.39 0.25 -16.30
C ALA A 486 -16.06 1.17 -15.12
N VAL A 487 -15.33 0.67 -14.12
CA VAL A 487 -14.90 1.47 -12.96
C VAL A 487 -14.04 2.65 -13.39
N PHE A 488 -13.08 2.44 -14.29
CA PHE A 488 -12.20 3.50 -14.79
C PHE A 488 -12.99 4.61 -15.52
N LEU A 489 -14.00 4.27 -16.32
CA LEU A 489 -14.85 5.27 -16.95
C LEU A 489 -15.71 6.00 -15.93
N PHE A 490 -16.26 5.29 -14.93
CA PHE A 490 -17.06 5.91 -13.89
C PHE A 490 -16.27 6.90 -13.03
N SER A 491 -15.03 6.58 -12.68
CA SER A 491 -14.17 7.46 -11.90
C SER A 491 -13.74 8.71 -12.68
N LEU A 492 -13.63 8.64 -14.01
CA LEU A 492 -13.46 9.84 -14.85
C LEU A 492 -14.74 10.69 -14.88
N ILE A 493 -15.91 10.06 -15.03
CA ILE A 493 -17.19 10.78 -15.14
C ILE A 493 -17.61 11.42 -13.81
N LYS A 494 -17.41 10.71 -12.70
CA LYS A 494 -17.76 11.13 -11.33
C LYS A 494 -16.53 11.61 -10.56
N TYR A 495 -15.56 12.19 -11.26
CA TYR A 495 -14.34 12.71 -10.65
C TYR A 495 -14.66 13.68 -9.51
N THR A 496 -14.15 13.39 -8.34
CA THR A 496 -14.23 14.26 -7.16
C THR A 496 -12.85 14.83 -6.86
N PRO A 497 -12.66 16.15 -6.83
CA PRO A 497 -11.38 16.74 -6.51
C PRO A 497 -10.92 16.35 -5.10
N LEU A 498 -9.64 16.03 -4.96
CA LEU A 498 -9.03 15.75 -3.65
C LEU A 498 -9.24 16.93 -2.68
N LYS A 499 -9.57 16.60 -1.44
CA LYS A 499 -9.66 17.52 -0.30
C LYS A 499 -8.92 16.91 0.88
N TYR A 500 -8.29 17.74 1.70
CA TYR A 500 -7.68 17.30 2.96
C TYR A 500 -8.59 17.67 4.14
N ASN A 501 -8.84 16.70 5.03
CA ASN A 501 -9.73 16.81 6.20
C ASN A 501 -11.10 17.45 5.88
N ASN A 502 -11.66 17.17 4.70
CA ASN A 502 -12.91 17.73 4.12
C ASN A 502 -13.04 19.27 4.06
N SER A 503 -12.06 20.02 4.55
CA SER A 503 -12.07 21.47 4.73
C SER A 503 -11.08 22.16 3.78
N TYR A 504 -9.88 21.60 3.63
CA TYR A 504 -8.85 22.17 2.76
C TYR A 504 -9.05 21.74 1.31
N VAL A 505 -9.14 22.74 0.43
CA VAL A 505 -9.27 22.58 -1.02
C VAL A 505 -7.93 22.92 -1.66
N TYR A 506 -7.43 22.02 -2.53
CA TYR A 506 -6.16 22.25 -3.20
C TYR A 506 -6.28 23.38 -4.23
N PRO A 507 -5.21 24.16 -4.44
CA PRO A 507 -5.19 25.14 -5.52
C PRO A 507 -5.25 24.44 -6.89
N PRO A 508 -5.72 25.11 -7.95
CA PRO A 508 -5.86 24.51 -9.28
C PRO A 508 -4.59 23.85 -9.81
N TRP A 509 -3.42 24.45 -9.58
CA TRP A 509 -2.14 23.87 -9.99
C TRP A 509 -1.81 22.57 -9.23
N GLY A 510 -2.28 22.40 -8.00
CA GLY A 510 -2.10 21.17 -7.22
C GLY A 510 -2.83 20.00 -7.86
N TYR A 511 -4.04 20.23 -8.37
CA TYR A 511 -4.78 19.24 -9.16
C TYR A 511 -4.08 18.92 -10.49
N VAL A 512 -3.51 19.92 -11.15
CA VAL A 512 -2.72 19.72 -12.38
C VAL A 512 -1.49 18.86 -12.09
N VAL A 513 -0.77 19.12 -11.00
CA VAL A 513 0.38 18.29 -10.58
C VAL A 513 -0.08 16.86 -10.31
N GLY A 514 -1.18 16.66 -9.58
CA GLY A 514 -1.75 15.33 -9.36
C GLY A 514 -2.05 14.58 -10.67
N TRP A 515 -2.71 15.23 -11.62
CA TRP A 515 -2.97 14.63 -12.93
C TRP A 515 -1.71 14.35 -13.75
N LEU A 516 -0.69 15.22 -13.68
CA LEU A 516 0.59 14.95 -14.33
C LEU A 516 1.29 13.74 -13.72
N MET A 517 1.22 13.56 -12.39
CA MET A 517 1.71 12.34 -11.73
C MET A 517 0.96 11.11 -12.21
N ALA A 518 -0.37 11.16 -12.26
CA ALA A 518 -1.19 10.04 -12.74
C ALA A 518 -0.88 9.69 -14.21
N LEU A 519 -0.80 10.71 -15.07
CA LEU A 519 -0.49 10.54 -16.48
C LEU A 519 0.92 9.99 -16.69
N SER A 520 1.90 10.40 -15.89
CA SER A 520 3.30 9.98 -16.08
C SER A 520 3.51 8.47 -16.22
N SER A 521 2.72 7.65 -15.51
CA SER A 521 2.73 6.18 -15.64
C SER A 521 1.83 5.71 -16.80
N MET A 522 0.63 6.28 -16.95
CA MET A 522 -0.32 5.91 -17.99
C MET A 522 0.21 6.14 -19.40
N VAL A 523 0.92 7.25 -19.66
CA VAL A 523 1.43 7.55 -21.01
C VAL A 523 2.59 6.63 -21.42
N CYS A 524 3.26 5.95 -20.49
CA CYS A 524 4.34 5.01 -20.81
C CYS A 524 3.89 3.92 -21.79
N ILE A 525 2.65 3.44 -21.67
CA ILE A 525 2.10 2.39 -22.52
C ILE A 525 1.99 2.86 -23.99
N PRO A 526 1.18 3.89 -24.32
CA PRO A 526 1.06 4.34 -25.70
C PRO A 526 2.35 4.94 -26.26
N LEU A 527 3.14 5.68 -25.46
CA LEU A 527 4.40 6.27 -25.94
C LEU A 527 5.41 5.19 -26.34
N TYR A 528 5.53 4.13 -25.54
CA TYR A 528 6.44 3.04 -25.88
C TYR A 528 5.96 2.27 -27.13
N ALA A 529 4.66 2.01 -27.24
CA ALA A 529 4.07 1.38 -28.41
C ALA A 529 4.35 2.20 -29.70
N ILE A 530 4.19 3.52 -29.64
CA ILE A 530 4.51 4.42 -30.77
C ILE A 530 6.02 4.38 -31.06
N PHE A 531 6.86 4.49 -30.03
CA PHE A 531 8.31 4.47 -30.17
C PHE A 531 8.83 3.19 -30.85
N ILE A 532 8.37 2.01 -30.43
CA ILE A 532 8.85 0.75 -30.99
C ILE A 532 8.37 0.55 -32.44
N VAL A 533 7.15 0.98 -32.77
CA VAL A 533 6.63 0.94 -34.14
C VAL A 533 7.43 1.87 -35.05
N LEU A 534 7.76 3.09 -34.61
CA LEU A 534 8.56 4.03 -35.40
C LEU A 534 10.04 3.58 -35.54
N LYS A 535 10.57 2.87 -34.55
CA LYS A 535 11.96 2.38 -34.55
C LYS A 535 12.13 1.12 -35.41
N THR A 536 11.10 0.29 -35.52
CA THR A 536 11.17 -0.98 -36.25
C THR A 536 11.08 -0.73 -37.75
N LYS A 537 12.04 -1.25 -38.51
CA LYS A 537 12.07 -1.09 -39.97
C LYS A 537 11.16 -2.14 -40.61
N GLY A 538 10.20 -1.69 -41.41
CA GLY A 538 9.32 -2.57 -42.19
C GLY A 538 7.98 -1.89 -42.50
N PRO A 539 7.14 -2.51 -43.34
CA PRO A 539 5.73 -2.12 -43.47
C PRO A 539 4.98 -2.31 -42.14
N LEU A 540 4.01 -1.44 -41.80
CA LEU A 540 3.29 -1.47 -40.52
C LEU A 540 2.65 -2.83 -40.15
N LYS A 541 2.27 -3.63 -41.14
CA LYS A 541 1.65 -4.96 -40.93
C LYS A 541 2.68 -6.02 -40.49
N GLN A 542 3.95 -5.82 -40.82
CA GLN A 542 5.07 -6.71 -40.54
C GLN A 542 5.76 -6.26 -39.24
#